data_AF-A0A139N3F1-F1
#
_entry.id   AF-A0A139N3F1-F1
#
_cell.length_a   1.000
_cell.length_b   1.000
_cell.length_c   1.000
_cell.angle_alpha   90.00
_cell.angle_beta   90.00
_cell.angle_gamma   90.00
#
_symmetry.space_group_name_H-M   'P 1'
#
loop_
_entity.id
_entity.type
_entity.pdbx_description
1 polymer ?
#
loop_
_entity_poly.entity_id
_entity_poly.type
_entity_poly.pdbx_seq_one_letter_code
_entity_poly.pdbx_strand_id
1 'polypeptide(L)'
;MKLWSQPTFSLVGGESNQQAQQRALALLHELESKHRNEEIIISSHGNLICILLSAFDSSIDYNFWCGLSMPDVLVLDKYEKITHLF
;
A
#
# COMPACT_ATOMS: atom_id res chain seq x y z
N MET A 1 -14.86 -3.14 2.58
CA MET A 1 -15.77 -4.10 1.92
C MET A 1 -15.94 -3.82 0.42
N LYS A 2 -16.78 -2.87 -0.05
CA LYS A 2 -17.03 -2.68 -1.51
C LYS A 2 -15.82 -2.17 -2.32
N LEU A 3 -15.15 -1.12 -1.85
CA LEU A 3 -13.95 -0.54 -2.50
C LEU A 3 -12.78 -1.54 -2.59
N TRP A 4 -12.65 -2.41 -1.58
CA TRP A 4 -11.64 -3.47 -1.56
C TRP A 4 -12.01 -4.66 -2.45
N SER A 5 -13.30 -5.04 -2.54
CA SER A 5 -13.75 -6.13 -3.42
C SER A 5 -13.83 -5.75 -4.90
N GLN A 6 -13.90 -4.46 -5.21
CA GLN A 6 -14.02 -3.94 -6.58
C GLN A 6 -13.00 -2.79 -6.75
N PRO A 7 -11.74 -3.09 -7.08
CA PRO A 7 -10.67 -2.08 -7.09
C PRO A 7 -10.92 -0.91 -8.04
N THR A 8 -11.72 -1.11 -9.08
CA THR A 8 -12.10 -0.08 -10.07
C THR A 8 -13.27 0.79 -9.62
N PHE A 9 -14.00 0.39 -8.57
CA PHE A 9 -15.15 1.15 -8.07
C PHE A 9 -14.67 2.41 -7.33
N SER A 10 -15.33 3.53 -7.60
CA SER A 10 -15.20 4.76 -6.82
C SER A 10 -16.57 5.35 -6.51
N LEU A 11 -16.64 6.12 -5.44
CA LEU A 11 -17.79 6.99 -5.18
C LEU A 11 -17.74 8.20 -6.11
N VAL A 12 -18.88 8.87 -6.32
CA VAL A 12 -18.94 10.10 -7.13
C VAL A 12 -17.98 11.14 -6.53
N GLY A 13 -16.99 11.57 -7.33
CA GLY A 13 -15.93 12.49 -6.89
C GLY A 13 -14.80 11.87 -6.06
N GLY A 14 -14.83 10.56 -5.83
CA GLY A 14 -13.80 9.83 -5.09
C GLY A 14 -12.76 9.16 -5.99
N GLU A 15 -11.70 8.64 -5.36
CA GLU A 15 -10.65 7.83 -5.97
C GLU A 15 -10.97 6.33 -5.76
N SER A 16 -10.72 5.50 -6.77
CA SER A 16 -10.80 4.04 -6.64
C SER A 16 -9.52 3.46 -6.03
N ASN A 17 -9.58 2.25 -5.48
CA ASN A 17 -8.38 1.60 -4.96
C ASN A 17 -7.33 1.37 -6.07
N GLN A 18 -7.75 1.10 -7.31
CA GLN A 18 -6.85 0.96 -8.45
C GLN A 18 -6.13 2.28 -8.77
N GLN A 19 -6.85 3.40 -8.78
CA GLN A 19 -6.25 4.73 -9.00
C GLN A 19 -5.25 5.08 -7.89
N ALA A 20 -5.63 4.82 -6.64
CA ALA A 20 -4.76 5.03 -5.48
C ALA A 20 -3.50 4.16 -5.53
N GLN A 21 -3.62 2.88 -5.93
CA GLN A 21 -2.49 1.97 -6.08
C GLN A 21 -1.53 2.44 -7.18
N GLN A 22 -2.05 2.82 -8.34
CA GLN A 22 -1.24 3.34 -9.45
C GLN A 22 -0.47 4.61 -9.04
N ARG A 23 -1.14 5.52 -8.32
CA ARG A 23 -0.52 6.74 -7.79
C ARG A 23 0.58 6.42 -6.77
N ALA A 24 0.33 5.46 -5.88
CA ALA A 24 1.31 5.06 -4.86
C ALA A 24 2.52 4.33 -5.47
N LEU A 25 2.31 3.47 -6.48
CA LEU A 25 3.39 2.80 -7.21
C LEU A 25 4.27 3.81 -7.97
N ALA A 26 3.67 4.81 -8.60
CA ALA A 26 4.42 5.87 -9.27
C ALA A 26 5.34 6.62 -8.28
N LEU A 27 4.84 6.94 -7.08
CA LEU A 27 5.64 7.52 -6.00
C LEU A 27 6.77 6.59 -5.56
N LEU A 28 6.48 5.29 -5.36
CA LEU A 28 7.49 4.32 -4.94
C LEU A 28 8.63 4.23 -5.96
N HIS A 29 8.31 4.10 -7.25
CA HIS A 29 9.33 4.06 -8.31
C HIS A 29 10.15 5.35 -8.41
N GLU A 30 9.52 6.51 -8.18
CA GLU A 30 10.25 7.78 -8.09
C GLU A 30 11.24 7.76 -6.93
N LEU A 31 10.82 7.30 -5.75
CA LEU A 31 11.66 7.22 -4.56
C LEU A 31 12.82 6.23 -4.76
N GLU A 32 12.55 5.03 -5.29
CA GLU A 32 13.58 4.04 -5.62
C GLU A 32 14.61 4.58 -6.62
N SER A 33 14.16 5.38 -7.60
CA SER A 33 15.06 5.98 -8.60
C SER A 33 16.01 7.03 -7.99
N LYS A 34 15.53 7.79 -7.00
CA LYS A 34 16.25 8.89 -6.33
C LYS A 34 17.16 8.40 -5.20
N HIS A 35 16.71 7.39 -4.45
CA HIS A 35 17.32 6.89 -3.21
C HIS A 35 17.89 5.48 -3.41
N ARG A 36 18.81 5.33 -4.38
CA ARG A 36 19.39 4.02 -4.69
C ARG A 36 20.25 3.51 -3.54
N ASN A 37 20.01 2.27 -3.11
CA ASN A 37 20.70 1.61 -2.00
C ASN A 37 20.51 2.29 -0.63
N GLU A 38 19.47 3.09 -0.47
CA GLU A 38 19.06 3.67 0.80
C GLU A 38 17.81 2.96 1.34
N GLU A 39 17.64 2.94 2.66
CA GLU A 39 16.38 2.54 3.27
C GLU A 39 15.38 3.71 3.22
N ILE A 40 14.16 3.44 2.76
CA ILE A 40 13.13 4.45 2.56
C ILE A 40 12.02 4.23 3.58
N ILE A 41 11.77 5.24 4.43
CA ILE A 41 10.66 5.22 5.39
C ILE A 41 9.50 6.03 4.80
N ILE A 42 8.35 5.39 4.61
CA ILE A 42 7.11 6.03 4.15
C ILE A 42 6.11 6.06 5.31
N SER A 43 5.67 7.25 5.70
CA SER A 43 4.61 7.45 6.70
C SER A 43 3.35 7.97 6.01
N SER A 44 2.23 7.26 6.18
CA SER A 44 0.94 7.59 5.57
C SER A 44 -0.22 6.95 6.33
N HIS A 45 -1.42 6.97 5.76
CA HIS A 45 -2.58 6.27 6.29
C HIS A 45 -2.55 4.78 5.95
N GLY A 46 -2.96 3.93 6.89
CA GLY A 46 -2.94 2.47 6.73
C GLY A 46 -3.67 1.95 5.49
N ASN A 47 -4.78 2.61 5.08
CA ASN A 47 -5.51 2.20 3.88
C ASN A 47 -4.65 2.37 2.61
N LEU A 48 -3.97 3.51 2.47
CA LEU A 48 -3.12 3.75 1.30
C LEU A 48 -1.88 2.85 1.30
N ILE A 49 -1.27 2.62 2.47
CA ILE A 49 -0.16 1.68 2.62
C ILE A 49 -0.57 0.27 2.21
N CYS A 50 -1.72 -0.24 2.69
CA CYS A 50 -2.20 -1.56 2.30
C CYS A 50 -2.57 -1.64 0.81
N ILE A 51 -3.13 -0.59 0.23
CA ILE A 51 -3.42 -0.52 -1.21
C ILE A 51 -2.13 -0.59 -2.03
N LEU A 52 -1.06 0.08 -1.60
CA LEU A 52 0.26 -0.03 -2.24
C LEU A 52 0.82 -1.44 -2.12
N LEU A 53 0.85 -1.99 -0.90
CA LEU A 53 1.43 -3.29 -0.61
C LEU A 53 0.70 -4.46 -1.29
N SER A 54 -0.60 -4.31 -1.56
CA SER A 54 -1.35 -5.32 -2.31
C SER A 54 -0.94 -5.48 -3.78
N ALA A 55 -0.11 -4.56 -4.30
CA ALA A 55 0.53 -4.73 -5.61
C ALA A 55 1.61 -5.82 -5.60
N PHE A 56 2.17 -6.12 -4.42
CA PHE A 56 3.25 -7.10 -4.22
C PHE A 56 2.73 -8.40 -3.62
N ASP A 57 1.71 -8.33 -2.78
CA ASP A 57 1.10 -9.50 -2.15
C ASP A 57 -0.44 -9.39 -2.14
N SER A 58 -1.08 -10.26 -2.92
CA SER A 58 -2.53 -10.34 -3.01
C SER A 58 -3.23 -10.75 -1.69
N SER A 59 -2.49 -11.23 -0.69
CA SER A 59 -3.02 -11.51 0.65
C SER A 59 -3.26 -10.25 1.48
N ILE A 60 -2.70 -9.11 1.07
CA ILE A 60 -2.98 -7.79 1.66
C ILE A 60 -4.38 -7.35 1.21
N ASP A 61 -5.37 -7.77 1.98
CA ASP A 61 -6.78 -7.57 1.71
C ASP A 61 -7.44 -6.63 2.74
N TYR A 62 -8.76 -6.54 2.67
CA TYR A 62 -9.56 -5.75 3.61
C TYR A 62 -9.36 -6.19 5.07
N ASN A 63 -9.21 -7.49 5.33
CA ASN A 63 -9.06 -8.00 6.69
C ASN A 63 -7.67 -7.67 7.24
N PHE A 64 -6.64 -7.79 6.41
CA PHE A 64 -5.29 -7.32 6.75
C PHE A 64 -5.32 -5.84 7.15
N TRP A 65 -5.89 -4.98 6.30
CA TRP A 65 -6.03 -3.55 6.58
C TRP A 65 -6.82 -3.27 7.87
N CYS A 66 -7.95 -3.95 8.08
CA CYS A 66 -8.75 -3.81 9.29
C CYS A 66 -8.06 -4.32 10.56
N GLY A 67 -7.09 -5.21 10.42
CA GLY A 67 -6.31 -5.77 11.54
C GLY A 67 -5.14 -4.90 11.99
N LEU A 68 -4.81 -3.83 11.26
CA LEU A 68 -3.69 -2.96 11.61
C LEU A 68 -3.91 -2.23 12.94
N SER A 69 -2.82 -2.07 13.69
CA SER A 69 -2.73 -1.24 14.88
C SER A 69 -2.56 0.25 14.50
N MET A 70 -2.52 1.15 15.48
CA MET A 70 -2.15 2.55 15.25
C MET A 70 -1.26 3.04 16.41
N PRO A 71 0.04 3.28 16.18
CA PRO A 71 0.77 3.09 14.91
C PRO A 71 0.99 1.61 14.57
N ASP A 72 1.23 1.33 13.29
CA ASP A 72 1.61 0.01 12.77
C ASP A 72 2.82 0.15 11.82
N VAL A 73 3.73 -0.83 11.80
CA VAL A 73 4.94 -0.84 10.98
C VAL A 73 5.04 -2.11 10.12
N LEU A 74 5.10 -1.89 8.80
CA LEU A 74 5.26 -2.91 7.77
C LEU A 74 6.56 -2.68 6.99
N VAL A 75 7.22 -3.76 6.57
CA VAL A 75 8.45 -3.74 5.77
C VAL A 75 8.23 -4.48 4.46
N LEU A 76 8.54 -3.84 3.33
CA LEU A 76 8.66 -4.47 2.02
C LEU A 76 10.15 -4.61 1.69
N ASP A 77 10.63 -5.82 1.48
CA ASP A 77 12.03 -6.07 1.12
C ASP A 77 12.26 -6.11 -0.41
N LYS A 78 13.54 -6.19 -0.82
CA LYS A 78 13.96 -6.27 -2.22
C LYS A 78 13.51 -7.54 -2.97
N TYR A 79 12.96 -8.52 -2.26
CA TYR A 79 12.39 -9.75 -2.80
C TYR A 79 10.85 -9.71 -2.78
N GLU A 80 10.28 -8.51 -2.63
CA GLU A 80 8.84 -8.26 -2.58
C GLU A 80 8.15 -8.95 -1.39
N LYS A 81 8.91 -9.34 -0.36
CA LYS A 81 8.37 -9.95 0.85
C LYS A 81 7.92 -8.87 1.82
N ILE A 82 6.70 -9.02 2.32
CA ILE A 82 6.13 -8.16 3.35
C ILE A 82 6.30 -8.79 4.74
N THR A 83 6.79 -8.00 5.70
CA THR A 83 6.89 -8.39 7.11
C THR A 83 6.15 -7.38 7.99
N HIS A 84 5.28 -7.88 8.86
CA HIS A 84 4.59 -7.09 9.88
C HIS A 84 5.41 -7.07 11.17
N LEU A 85 5.79 -5.89 11.64
CA LEU A 85 6.64 -5.74 12.82
C LEU A 85 5.84 -5.57 14.11
N PHE A 86 4.93 -4.58 14.17
CA PHE A 86 4.05 -4.29 15.32
C PHE A 86 3.00 -3.24 14.98
#